data_AF-A0A7W0WBF5-F1
#
_entry.id   AF-A0A7W0WBF5-F1
#
_cell.length_a   1.000
_cell.length_b   1.000
_cell.length_c   1.000
_cell.angle_alpha   90.00
_cell.angle_beta   90.00
_cell.angle_gamma   90.00
#
_symmetry.space_group_name_H-M   'P 1'
#
loop_
_entity.id
_entity.type
_entity.pdbx_description
1 polymer ?
#
loop_
_entity_poly.entity_id
_entity_poly.type
_entity_poly.pdbx_seq_one_letter_code
_entity_poly.pdbx_strand_id
1 'polypeptide(L)'
;MTIRHGTDDDRATLRALWERWQSESAAPPWADTSWEANEPELDRALAANGVFFAEEDGEAVGFVSAWLEDHVARIGDLYVTRAARRSGAGGALVEAVIENLRARGATHLLLDANLESLAFYEKLGFREQSRNLVLELEVREVGAGRSYGSIHVQTDDLAAVERAVHQLVPRLPGQSQGSLVAPPSGGWIAVYDDVCDRDPTMLRRLAKELSDRLGVVLAIGVEHEEVVRFVLLEGGRVVDEYLSVPEHYGPLPPGDVIALAANPRVVARLTGADPGVIRAVARTAASPAALPPAQELLEAIAAAIGLEGADHGWDDAPEIPDAIEVFR
;
A
#
# COMPACT_ATOMS: atom_id res chain seq x y z
N MET A 1 41.62 -3.43 -20.83
CA MET A 1 40.45 -2.90 -20.10
C MET A 1 40.55 -1.39 -20.00
N THR A 2 39.57 -0.66 -20.53
CA THR A 2 39.43 0.80 -20.42
C THR A 2 38.07 1.15 -19.85
N ILE A 3 37.96 2.22 -19.07
CA ILE A 3 36.68 2.76 -18.59
C ILE A 3 36.39 4.05 -19.35
N ARG A 4 35.16 4.20 -19.84
CA ARG A 4 34.70 5.44 -20.49
C ARG A 4 33.31 5.84 -20.03
N HIS A 5 32.99 7.11 -20.19
CA HIS A 5 31.63 7.61 -20.05
C HIS A 5 30.72 7.01 -21.14
N GLY A 6 29.48 6.72 -20.76
CA GLY A 6 28.38 6.52 -21.70
C GLY A 6 27.87 7.84 -22.24
N THR A 7 27.42 7.83 -23.49
CA THR A 7 26.73 8.94 -24.16
C THR A 7 25.33 8.52 -24.59
N ASP A 8 24.53 9.47 -25.08
CA ASP A 8 23.20 9.15 -25.65
C ASP A 8 23.27 8.14 -26.80
N ASP A 9 24.40 8.04 -27.51
CA ASP A 9 24.62 7.07 -28.59
C ASP A 9 24.79 5.63 -28.08
N ASP A 10 25.08 5.45 -26.77
CA ASP A 10 25.31 4.13 -26.16
C ASP A 10 24.03 3.43 -25.69
N ARG A 11 22.83 3.99 -25.94
CA ARG A 11 21.55 3.41 -25.49
C ARG A 11 21.38 1.95 -25.91
N ALA A 12 21.74 1.63 -27.15
CA ALA A 12 21.67 0.26 -27.66
C ALA A 12 22.66 -0.68 -26.93
N THR A 13 23.87 -0.19 -26.63
CA THR A 13 24.90 -0.92 -25.88
C THR A 13 24.46 -1.18 -24.44
N LEU A 14 23.91 -0.15 -23.77
CA LEU A 14 23.39 -0.26 -22.41
C LEU A 14 22.27 -1.29 -22.32
N ARG A 15 21.28 -1.18 -23.22
CA ARG A 15 20.17 -2.13 -23.29
C ARG A 15 20.65 -3.56 -23.49
N ALA A 16 21.59 -3.79 -24.43
CA ALA A 16 22.11 -5.14 -24.69
C ALA A 16 22.82 -5.74 -23.46
N LEU A 17 23.61 -4.94 -22.73
CA LEU A 17 24.25 -5.40 -21.50
C LEU A 17 23.24 -5.64 -20.37
N TRP A 18 22.22 -4.79 -20.26
CA TRP A 18 21.17 -4.92 -19.26
C TRP A 18 20.30 -6.15 -19.51
N GLU A 19 19.80 -6.38 -20.72
CA GLU A 19 19.03 -7.58 -21.09
C GLU A 19 19.85 -8.86 -20.84
N ARG A 20 21.16 -8.82 -21.13
CA ARG A 20 22.07 -9.92 -20.80
C ARG A 20 22.15 -10.14 -19.29
N TRP A 21 22.29 -9.08 -18.49
CA TRP A 21 22.30 -9.17 -17.03
C TRP A 21 21.03 -9.85 -16.50
N GLN A 22 19.85 -9.45 -17.00
CA GLN A 22 18.58 -10.03 -16.61
C GLN A 22 18.47 -11.50 -17.01
N SER A 23 19.00 -11.90 -18.17
CA SER A 23 19.05 -13.32 -18.55
C SER A 23 20.01 -14.16 -17.69
N GLU A 24 21.03 -13.52 -17.09
CA GLU A 24 22.08 -14.18 -16.33
C GLU A 24 21.80 -14.25 -14.82
N SER A 25 20.81 -13.49 -14.33
CA SER A 25 20.52 -13.30 -12.90
C SER A 25 19.09 -13.68 -12.58
N ALA A 26 18.88 -14.38 -11.46
CA ALA A 26 17.53 -14.61 -10.95
C ALA A 26 17.09 -13.36 -10.18
N ALA A 27 16.29 -12.52 -10.84
CA ALA A 27 15.61 -11.44 -10.15
C ALA A 27 14.59 -11.99 -9.14
N PRO A 28 14.29 -11.27 -8.05
CA PRO A 28 13.20 -11.64 -7.17
C PRO A 28 11.87 -11.73 -7.94
N PRO A 29 10.96 -12.65 -7.58
CA PRO A 29 9.71 -12.88 -8.32
C PRO A 29 8.75 -11.68 -8.31
N TRP A 30 8.93 -10.74 -7.38
CA TRP A 30 8.14 -9.50 -7.28
C TRP A 30 8.74 -8.31 -8.04
N ALA A 31 9.95 -8.43 -8.59
CA ALA A 31 10.60 -7.33 -9.31
C ALA A 31 10.13 -7.28 -10.76
N ASP A 32 9.76 -6.08 -11.25
CA ASP A 32 9.50 -5.87 -12.68
C ASP A 32 10.84 -5.73 -13.42
N THR A 33 11.21 -6.79 -14.12
CA THR A 33 12.47 -6.88 -14.89
C THR A 33 12.27 -6.59 -16.38
N SER A 34 11.19 -5.92 -16.76
CA SER A 34 11.00 -5.44 -18.14
C SER A 34 11.90 -4.24 -18.44
N TRP A 35 12.35 -4.11 -19.69
CA TRP A 35 13.13 -2.94 -20.11
C TRP A 35 12.30 -1.66 -19.97
N GLU A 36 11.02 -1.73 -20.34
CA GLU A 36 10.08 -0.60 -20.35
C GLU A 36 9.90 0.03 -18.96
N ALA A 37 9.92 -0.79 -17.90
CA ALA A 37 9.86 -0.29 -16.52
C ALA A 37 11.15 0.41 -16.06
N ASN A 38 12.31 0.02 -16.60
CA ASN A 38 13.63 0.44 -16.11
C ASN A 38 14.31 1.51 -17.00
N GLU A 39 13.93 1.57 -18.28
CA GLU A 39 14.48 2.52 -19.28
C GLU A 39 14.45 3.98 -18.81
N PRO A 40 13.37 4.51 -18.19
CA PRO A 40 13.33 5.91 -17.78
C PRO A 40 14.39 6.29 -16.72
N GLU A 41 14.84 5.34 -15.90
CA GLU A 41 15.90 5.58 -14.92
C GLU A 41 17.28 5.53 -15.56
N LEU A 42 17.53 4.52 -16.39
CA LEU A 42 18.78 4.37 -17.13
C LEU A 42 19.02 5.54 -18.10
N ASP A 43 17.97 6.02 -18.76
CA ASP A 43 18.01 7.20 -19.63
C ASP A 43 18.35 8.48 -18.86
N ARG A 44 17.77 8.66 -17.67
CA ARG A 44 18.12 9.78 -16.79
C ARG A 44 19.57 9.69 -16.35
N ALA A 45 20.06 8.50 -16.01
CA ALA A 45 21.46 8.30 -15.66
C ALA A 45 22.40 8.62 -16.84
N LEU A 46 22.08 8.17 -18.06
CA LEU A 46 22.85 8.51 -19.27
C LEU A 46 22.90 10.02 -19.50
N ALA A 47 21.74 10.69 -19.51
CA ALA A 47 21.64 12.14 -19.71
C ALA A 47 22.37 12.95 -18.62
N ALA A 48 22.50 12.40 -17.41
CA ALA A 48 23.20 13.02 -16.29
C ALA A 48 24.71 12.68 -16.22
N ASN A 49 25.29 12.11 -17.28
CA ASN A 49 26.67 11.59 -17.32
C ASN A 49 26.98 10.61 -16.19
N GLY A 50 25.97 9.83 -15.78
CA GLY A 50 26.00 8.90 -14.67
C GLY A 50 26.28 7.45 -15.07
N VAL A 51 26.48 7.17 -16.36
CA VAL A 51 26.77 5.81 -16.85
C VAL A 51 28.21 5.70 -17.32
N PHE A 52 28.86 4.59 -16.95
CA PHE A 52 30.20 4.24 -17.42
C PHE A 52 30.21 2.83 -17.98
N PHE A 53 31.03 2.60 -19.00
CA PHE A 53 31.27 1.30 -19.61
C PHE A 53 32.69 0.83 -19.34
N ALA A 54 32.84 -0.47 -19.13
CA ALA A 54 34.11 -1.17 -19.15
C ALA A 54 34.29 -1.82 -20.51
N GLU A 55 35.40 -1.56 -21.18
CA GLU A 55 35.70 -2.05 -22.52
C GLU A 55 36.94 -2.94 -22.56
N GLU A 56 36.83 -4.05 -23.27
CA GLU A 56 37.92 -4.97 -23.57
C GLU A 56 37.91 -5.25 -25.07
N ASP A 57 39.06 -5.06 -25.73
CA ASP A 57 39.22 -5.20 -27.19
C ASP A 57 38.19 -4.42 -28.04
N GLY A 58 37.73 -3.27 -27.54
CA GLY A 58 36.74 -2.41 -28.20
C GLY A 58 35.29 -2.83 -27.99
N GLU A 59 35.04 -3.87 -27.20
CA GLU A 59 33.70 -4.33 -26.84
C GLU A 59 33.34 -3.95 -25.40
N ALA A 60 32.12 -3.47 -25.18
CA ALA A 60 31.62 -3.19 -23.84
C ALA A 60 31.33 -4.51 -23.10
N VAL A 61 32.05 -4.76 -22.02
CA VAL A 61 31.98 -5.99 -21.21
C VAL A 61 31.32 -5.78 -19.85
N GLY A 62 30.96 -4.55 -19.51
CA GLY A 62 30.23 -4.20 -18.30
C GLY A 62 29.83 -2.73 -18.27
N PHE A 63 28.92 -2.38 -17.37
CA PHE A 63 28.49 -1.01 -17.14
C PHE A 63 28.19 -0.76 -15.67
N VAL A 64 28.16 0.52 -15.29
CA VAL A 64 27.61 0.99 -14.02
C VAL A 64 26.77 2.25 -14.24
N SER A 65 25.65 2.36 -13.55
CA SER A 65 24.83 3.57 -13.48
C SER A 65 24.89 4.20 -12.08
N ALA A 66 24.89 5.53 -12.03
CA ALA A 66 24.86 6.28 -10.79
C ALA A 66 24.17 7.64 -10.98
N TRP A 67 23.62 8.17 -9.90
CA TRP A 67 23.04 9.51 -9.86
C TRP A 67 23.43 10.25 -8.58
N LEU A 68 23.29 11.57 -8.61
CA LEU A 68 23.56 12.48 -7.50
C LEU A 68 22.32 13.32 -7.22
N GLU A 69 21.83 13.26 -5.98
CA GLU A 69 20.79 14.11 -5.45
C GLU A 69 21.36 14.92 -4.28
N ASP A 70 21.36 16.25 -4.43
CA ASP A 70 22.03 17.19 -3.53
C ASP A 70 23.50 16.85 -3.28
N HIS A 71 23.81 16.21 -2.15
CA HIS A 71 25.16 15.81 -1.73
C HIS A 71 25.30 14.30 -1.54
N VAL A 72 24.27 13.52 -1.87
CA VAL A 72 24.23 12.07 -1.69
C VAL A 72 24.05 11.42 -3.05
N ALA A 73 25.00 10.56 -3.41
CA ALA A 73 24.95 9.82 -4.65
C ALA A 73 24.56 8.36 -4.42
N ARG A 74 24.06 7.71 -5.46
CA ARG A 74 23.69 6.30 -5.44
C ARG A 74 24.21 5.59 -6.69
N ILE A 75 24.76 4.39 -6.51
CA ILE A 75 24.96 3.42 -7.60
C ILE A 75 23.64 2.65 -7.74
N GLY A 76 23.11 2.58 -8.96
CA GLY A 76 21.99 1.72 -9.30
C GLY A 76 22.50 0.36 -9.76
N ASP A 77 22.61 0.22 -11.08
CA ASP A 77 22.97 -1.04 -11.71
C ASP A 77 24.47 -1.14 -11.89
N LEU A 78 25.05 -2.26 -11.49
CA LEU A 78 26.44 -2.64 -11.79
C LEU A 78 26.45 -4.04 -12.38
N TYR A 79 26.93 -4.16 -13.60
CA TYR A 79 27.02 -5.44 -14.28
C TYR A 79 28.33 -5.61 -15.02
N VAL A 80 28.89 -6.82 -14.93
CA VAL A 80 30.03 -7.28 -15.71
C VAL A 80 29.69 -8.67 -16.27
N THR A 81 29.87 -8.83 -17.58
CA THR A 81 29.64 -10.10 -18.28
C THR A 81 30.40 -11.24 -17.64
N ARG A 82 29.85 -12.46 -17.63
CA ARG A 82 30.51 -13.64 -17.03
C ARG A 82 31.95 -13.83 -17.48
N ALA A 83 32.26 -13.57 -18.74
CA ALA A 83 33.61 -13.71 -19.31
C ALA A 83 34.61 -12.70 -18.72
N ALA A 84 34.17 -11.47 -18.45
CA ALA A 84 35.02 -10.41 -17.92
C ALA A 84 34.99 -10.32 -16.38
N ARG A 85 34.32 -11.23 -15.66
CA ARG A 85 34.32 -11.25 -14.18
C ARG A 85 35.71 -11.61 -13.66
N ARG A 86 36.04 -11.08 -12.47
CA ARG A 86 37.35 -11.26 -11.80
C ARG A 86 38.54 -10.69 -12.59
N SER A 87 38.30 -9.88 -13.62
CA SER A 87 39.32 -9.11 -14.36
C SER A 87 39.71 -7.78 -13.69
N GLY A 88 38.92 -7.34 -12.69
CA GLY A 88 39.01 -6.00 -12.10
C GLY A 88 38.02 -4.98 -12.67
N ALA A 89 37.29 -5.32 -13.74
CA ALA A 89 36.33 -4.40 -14.40
C ALA A 89 35.31 -3.76 -13.44
N GLY A 90 34.70 -4.54 -12.54
CA GLY A 90 33.72 -4.02 -11.58
C GLY A 90 34.32 -3.00 -10.61
N GLY A 91 35.56 -3.24 -10.14
CA GLY A 91 36.25 -2.28 -9.28
C GLY A 91 36.56 -0.98 -10.02
N ALA A 92 37.09 -1.09 -11.24
CA ALA A 92 37.39 0.07 -12.08
C ALA A 92 36.15 0.91 -12.45
N LEU A 93 34.99 0.26 -12.67
CA LEU A 93 33.71 0.94 -12.88
C LEU A 93 33.30 1.76 -11.65
N VAL A 94 33.35 1.15 -10.46
CA VAL A 94 32.98 1.84 -9.21
C VAL A 94 33.96 2.97 -8.89
N GLU A 95 35.25 2.79 -9.14
CA GLU A 95 36.25 3.85 -8.98
C GLU A 95 35.97 5.06 -9.88
N ALA A 96 35.64 4.83 -11.16
CA ALA A 96 35.26 5.90 -12.09
C ALA A 96 34.00 6.66 -11.63
N VAL A 97 33.01 5.95 -11.08
CA VAL A 97 31.82 6.55 -10.46
C VAL A 97 32.21 7.43 -9.26
N ILE A 98 33.05 6.91 -8.35
CA ILE A 98 33.50 7.66 -7.17
C ILE A 98 34.23 8.95 -7.58
N GLU A 99 35.12 8.88 -8.57
CA GLU A 99 35.86 10.04 -9.07
C GLU A 99 34.92 11.09 -9.67
N ASN A 100 33.99 10.66 -10.53
CA ASN A 100 33.02 11.56 -11.16
C ASN A 100 32.12 12.25 -10.12
N LEU A 101 31.57 11.48 -9.18
CA LEU A 101 30.66 12.00 -8.17
C LEU A 101 31.37 12.93 -7.18
N ARG A 102 32.60 12.61 -6.81
CA ARG A 102 33.43 13.49 -5.97
C ARG A 102 33.68 14.83 -6.66
N ALA A 103 33.98 14.82 -7.96
CA ALA A 103 34.15 16.06 -8.74
C ALA A 103 32.86 16.88 -8.82
N ARG A 104 31.70 16.25 -8.65
CA ARG A 104 30.37 16.88 -8.64
C ARG A 104 29.88 17.28 -7.24
N GLY A 105 30.69 17.11 -6.20
CA GLY A 105 30.36 17.52 -4.83
C GLY A 105 29.59 16.48 -4.02
N ALA A 106 29.58 15.22 -4.43
CA ALA A 106 29.04 14.14 -3.61
C ALA A 106 29.87 13.99 -2.32
N THR A 107 29.17 13.90 -1.19
CA THR A 107 29.76 13.67 0.14
C THR A 107 29.61 12.22 0.59
N HIS A 108 28.60 11.53 0.08
CA HIS A 108 28.27 10.14 0.40
C HIS A 108 27.88 9.39 -0.87
N LEU A 109 28.18 8.09 -0.92
CA LEU A 109 27.79 7.18 -2.00
C LEU A 109 27.10 5.96 -1.39
N LEU A 110 25.87 5.71 -1.81
CA LEU A 110 25.03 4.61 -1.37
C LEU A 110 24.85 3.58 -2.50
N LEU A 111 24.55 2.34 -2.13
CA LEU A 111 24.16 1.29 -3.06
C LEU A 111 23.37 0.21 -2.32
N ASP A 112 22.61 -0.58 -3.06
CA ASP A 112 22.04 -1.83 -2.57
C ASP A 112 22.91 -3.00 -3.02
N ALA A 113 23.51 -3.70 -2.06
CA ALA A 113 24.30 -4.89 -2.33
C ALA A 113 23.42 -6.14 -2.16
N ASN A 114 23.41 -7.02 -3.15
CA ASN A 114 22.98 -8.39 -2.91
C ASN A 114 24.01 -9.11 -2.00
N LEU A 115 23.58 -10.17 -1.31
CA LEU A 115 24.43 -10.88 -0.34
C LEU A 115 25.74 -11.40 -0.96
N GLU A 116 25.72 -11.78 -2.24
CA GLU A 116 26.89 -12.32 -2.95
C GLU A 116 27.94 -11.25 -3.29
N SER A 117 27.52 -9.99 -3.45
CA SER A 117 28.37 -8.85 -3.80
C SER A 117 28.90 -8.09 -2.58
N LEU A 118 28.44 -8.42 -1.36
CA LEU A 118 28.81 -7.69 -0.14
C LEU A 118 30.34 -7.63 0.05
N ALA A 119 31.03 -8.77 -0.05
CA ALA A 119 32.48 -8.84 0.10
C ALA A 119 33.24 -8.09 -1.01
N PHE A 120 32.62 -7.85 -2.16
CA PHE A 120 33.19 -7.02 -3.23
C PHE A 120 33.12 -5.54 -2.85
N TYR A 121 31.97 -5.06 -2.39
CA TYR A 121 31.82 -3.66 -1.99
C TYR A 121 32.58 -3.31 -0.71
N GLU A 122 32.69 -4.22 0.26
CA GLU A 122 33.52 -4.02 1.46
C GLU A 122 35.00 -3.77 1.10
N LYS A 123 35.53 -4.46 0.09
CA LYS A 123 36.89 -4.23 -0.41
C LYS A 123 37.08 -2.86 -1.04
N LEU A 124 36.01 -2.28 -1.58
CA LEU A 124 35.98 -0.93 -2.15
C LEU A 124 35.72 0.14 -1.08
N GLY A 125 35.63 -0.24 0.20
CA GLY A 125 35.49 0.68 1.33
C GLY A 125 34.06 0.98 1.75
N PHE A 126 33.05 0.37 1.11
CA PHE A 126 31.66 0.48 1.56
C PHE A 126 31.46 -0.22 2.90
N ARG A 127 30.50 0.28 3.68
CA ARG A 127 30.12 -0.25 4.99
C ARG A 127 28.61 -0.41 5.07
N GLU A 128 28.15 -1.46 5.75
CA GLU A 128 26.73 -1.68 6.00
C GLU A 128 26.15 -0.51 6.82
N GLN A 129 25.02 0.04 6.37
CA GLN A 129 24.27 1.10 7.06
C GLN A 129 22.90 0.61 7.56
N SER A 130 22.21 -0.20 6.76
CA SER A 130 20.89 -0.77 7.05
C SER A 130 20.69 -2.10 6.33
N ARG A 131 19.68 -2.89 6.74
CA ARG A 131 19.30 -4.15 6.11
C ARG A 131 17.93 -4.03 5.46
N ASN A 132 17.81 -4.55 4.24
CA ASN A 132 16.52 -4.80 3.60
C ASN A 132 16.04 -6.19 4.06
N LEU A 133 14.84 -6.24 4.65
CA LEU A 133 14.21 -7.48 5.11
C LEU A 133 13.02 -7.79 4.21
N VAL A 134 12.89 -9.06 3.81
CA VAL A 134 11.78 -9.54 2.99
C VAL A 134 10.98 -10.54 3.80
N LEU A 135 9.66 -10.36 3.83
CA LEU A 135 8.70 -11.34 4.32
C LEU A 135 7.75 -11.67 3.17
N GLU A 136 7.78 -12.92 2.73
CA GLU A 136 6.77 -13.42 1.80
C GLU A 136 5.42 -13.49 2.53
N LEU A 137 4.41 -12.84 1.97
CA LEU A 137 3.05 -12.87 2.51
C LEU A 137 2.27 -13.93 1.75
N GLU A 138 1.76 -14.92 2.48
CA GLU A 138 0.75 -15.82 1.93
C GLU A 138 -0.56 -15.04 1.77
N VAL A 139 -0.87 -14.65 0.54
CA VAL A 139 -2.17 -14.06 0.23
C VAL A 139 -3.18 -15.20 0.12
N ARG A 140 -4.06 -15.32 1.12
CA ARG A 140 -5.21 -16.21 1.00
C ARG A 140 -6.14 -15.67 -0.09
N GLU A 141 -6.56 -16.54 -1.01
CA GLU A 141 -7.73 -16.27 -1.83
C GLU A 141 -8.92 -16.09 -0.89
N VAL A 142 -9.36 -14.84 -0.77
CA VAL A 142 -10.65 -14.49 -0.18
C VAL A 142 -11.75 -14.75 -1.20
N GLY A 143 -12.98 -14.97 -0.75
CA GLY A 143 -14.11 -15.18 -1.64
C GLY A 143 -14.23 -14.09 -2.72
N ALA A 144 -14.74 -14.47 -3.89
CA ALA A 144 -15.02 -13.53 -4.98
C ALA A 144 -16.35 -12.76 -4.79
N GLY A 145 -16.98 -12.89 -3.62
CA GLY A 145 -18.23 -12.19 -3.31
C GLY A 145 -18.05 -10.68 -3.29
N ARG A 146 -19.17 -9.96 -3.40
CA ARG A 146 -19.19 -8.50 -3.32
C ARG A 146 -18.75 -8.04 -1.93
N SER A 147 -18.00 -6.95 -1.89
CA SER A 147 -17.86 -6.15 -0.68
C SER A 147 -18.77 -4.93 -0.77
N TYR A 148 -19.25 -4.47 0.38
CA TYR A 148 -20.00 -3.22 0.49
C TYR A 148 -19.99 -2.73 1.93
N GLY A 149 -20.30 -1.45 2.14
CA GLY A 149 -20.44 -0.93 3.49
C GLY A 149 -20.81 0.54 3.56
N SER A 150 -20.99 1.00 4.77
CA SER A 150 -21.45 2.34 5.09
C SER A 150 -20.62 2.94 6.23
N ILE A 151 -20.57 4.27 6.24
CA ILE A 151 -19.90 5.05 7.28
C ILE A 151 -20.95 5.88 8.01
N HIS A 152 -21.04 5.70 9.33
CA HIS A 152 -21.97 6.43 10.17
C HIS A 152 -21.21 7.45 11.02
N VAL A 153 -21.47 8.74 10.80
CA VAL A 153 -20.88 9.86 11.55
C VAL A 153 -21.84 10.28 12.65
N GLN A 154 -21.40 10.32 13.90
CA GLN A 154 -22.25 10.67 15.04
C GLN A 154 -22.41 12.19 15.17
N THR A 155 -23.29 12.77 14.37
CA THR A 155 -23.58 14.22 14.36
C THR A 155 -24.93 14.49 13.70
N ASP A 156 -25.49 15.67 13.95
CA ASP A 156 -26.66 16.22 13.24
C ASP A 156 -26.28 17.31 12.22
N ASP A 157 -25.00 17.68 12.12
CA ASP A 157 -24.49 18.66 11.15
C ASP A 157 -24.28 18.03 9.76
N LEU A 158 -25.39 17.85 9.03
CA LEU A 158 -25.41 17.34 7.67
C LEU A 158 -24.49 18.10 6.72
N ALA A 159 -24.47 19.43 6.83
CA ALA A 159 -23.67 20.27 5.98
C ALA A 159 -22.16 20.08 6.22
N ALA A 160 -21.74 19.79 7.46
CA ALA A 160 -20.33 19.46 7.76
C ALA A 160 -19.92 18.10 7.18
N VAL A 161 -20.77 17.08 7.27
CA VAL A 161 -20.51 15.77 6.68
C VAL A 161 -20.39 15.89 5.16
N GLU A 162 -21.37 16.52 4.50
CA GLU A 162 -21.37 16.75 3.05
C GLU A 162 -20.07 17.43 2.59
N ARG A 163 -19.69 18.55 3.24
CA ARG A 163 -18.44 19.27 2.91
C ARG A 163 -17.21 18.39 3.09
N ALA A 164 -17.17 17.56 4.13
CA ALA A 164 -16.04 16.67 4.38
C ALA A 164 -15.95 15.60 3.30
N VAL A 165 -17.06 14.94 2.94
CA VAL A 165 -17.13 13.95 1.85
C VAL A 165 -16.67 14.58 0.54
N HIS A 166 -17.19 15.76 0.18
CA HIS A 166 -16.80 16.47 -1.04
C HIS A 166 -15.29 16.77 -1.11
N GLN A 167 -14.64 17.04 0.02
CA GLN A 167 -13.21 17.33 0.06
C GLN A 167 -12.32 16.09 0.09
N LEU A 168 -12.81 14.99 0.68
CA LEU A 168 -12.01 13.81 0.98
C LEU A 168 -12.07 12.78 -0.15
N VAL A 169 -13.26 12.50 -0.69
CA VAL A 169 -13.47 11.45 -1.70
C VAL A 169 -12.60 11.62 -2.95
N PRO A 170 -12.42 12.82 -3.53
CA PRO A 170 -11.55 13.00 -4.70
C PRO A 170 -10.07 12.65 -4.47
N ARG A 171 -9.66 12.48 -3.21
CA ARG A 171 -8.28 12.12 -2.83
C ARG A 171 -8.12 10.61 -2.60
N LEU A 172 -9.20 9.83 -2.72
CA LEU A 172 -9.16 8.38 -2.63
C LEU A 172 -8.67 7.79 -3.98
N PRO A 173 -7.76 6.81 -3.94
CA PRO A 173 -7.49 5.94 -5.10
C PRO A 173 -8.77 5.28 -5.62
N GLY A 174 -8.84 4.99 -6.92
CA GLY A 174 -9.95 4.22 -7.50
C GLY A 174 -11.06 5.05 -8.15
N GLN A 175 -10.98 6.39 -8.11
CA GLN A 175 -11.86 7.34 -8.79
C GLN A 175 -13.36 7.07 -8.57
N SER A 176 -13.89 7.51 -7.43
CA SER A 176 -15.30 7.32 -7.09
C SER A 176 -16.25 7.91 -8.14
N GLN A 177 -17.26 7.12 -8.49
CA GLN A 177 -18.36 7.53 -9.36
C GLN A 177 -19.40 8.41 -8.65
N GLY A 178 -19.36 8.46 -7.32
CA GLY A 178 -20.23 9.29 -6.51
C GLY A 178 -20.33 8.81 -5.07
N SER A 179 -20.88 9.68 -4.24
CA SER A 179 -21.18 9.39 -2.84
C SER A 179 -22.59 9.86 -2.49
N LEU A 180 -23.19 9.23 -1.49
CA LEU A 180 -24.50 9.58 -0.95
C LEU A 180 -24.36 9.90 0.53
N VAL A 181 -24.92 11.03 0.98
CA VAL A 181 -25.00 11.41 2.39
C VAL A 181 -26.46 11.44 2.82
N ALA A 182 -26.85 10.52 3.69
CA ALA A 182 -28.22 10.41 4.20
C ALA A 182 -28.54 11.53 5.22
N PRO A 183 -29.82 11.90 5.41
CA PRO A 183 -30.19 12.82 6.49
C PRO A 183 -29.89 12.22 7.87
N PRO A 184 -29.77 13.05 8.93
CA PRO A 184 -29.56 12.56 10.28
C PRO A 184 -30.70 11.63 10.73
N SER A 185 -30.36 10.43 11.18
CA SER A 185 -31.28 9.49 11.82
C SER A 185 -30.62 8.77 13.00
N GLY A 186 -31.34 8.63 14.11
CA GLY A 186 -30.82 7.95 15.30
C GLY A 186 -29.55 8.56 15.91
N GLY A 187 -29.24 9.83 15.62
CA GLY A 187 -27.99 10.49 16.03
C GLY A 187 -26.80 10.22 15.10
N TRP A 188 -27.05 9.66 13.92
CA TRP A 188 -26.05 9.32 12.92
C TRP A 188 -26.39 9.91 11.55
N ILE A 189 -25.36 10.23 10.78
CA ILE A 189 -25.45 10.53 9.36
C ILE A 189 -24.69 9.43 8.62
N ALA A 190 -25.37 8.71 7.75
CA ALA A 190 -24.77 7.66 6.93
C ALA A 190 -24.16 8.25 5.65
N VAL A 191 -22.98 7.73 5.28
CA VAL A 191 -22.25 8.05 4.06
C VAL A 191 -21.97 6.75 3.31
N TYR A 192 -22.31 6.75 2.03
CA TYR A 192 -22.07 5.65 1.08
C TYR A 192 -21.22 6.17 -0.06
N ASP A 193 -20.30 5.37 -0.59
CA ASP A 193 -19.41 5.77 -1.67
C ASP A 193 -19.03 4.57 -2.56
N ASP A 194 -19.01 4.78 -3.89
CA ASP A 194 -18.70 3.74 -4.89
C ASP A 194 -17.36 3.04 -4.64
N VAL A 195 -16.29 3.79 -4.35
CA VAL A 195 -14.97 3.19 -4.10
C VAL A 195 -14.95 2.44 -2.78
N CYS A 196 -15.66 2.96 -1.76
CA CYS A 196 -15.75 2.31 -0.46
C CYS A 196 -16.52 0.99 -0.51
N ASP A 197 -17.50 0.86 -1.41
CA ASP A 197 -18.17 -0.41 -1.70
C ASP A 197 -17.18 -1.42 -2.30
N ARG A 198 -16.41 -0.99 -3.30
CA ARG A 198 -15.51 -1.88 -4.06
C ARG A 198 -14.23 -2.26 -3.31
N ASP A 199 -13.75 -1.42 -2.40
CA ASP A 199 -12.53 -1.62 -1.63
C ASP A 199 -12.74 -1.32 -0.13
N PRO A 200 -12.81 -2.36 0.72
CA PRO A 200 -12.96 -2.19 2.17
C PRO A 200 -11.83 -1.37 2.83
N THR A 201 -10.65 -1.30 2.21
CA THR A 201 -9.55 -0.45 2.69
C THR A 201 -9.88 1.02 2.50
N MET A 202 -10.57 1.38 1.42
CA MET A 202 -11.01 2.75 1.18
C MET A 202 -12.14 3.17 2.12
N LEU A 203 -13.08 2.27 2.42
CA LEU A 203 -14.11 2.47 3.45
C LEU A 203 -13.48 2.88 4.80
N ARG A 204 -12.50 2.10 5.27
CA ARG A 204 -11.77 2.38 6.53
C ARG A 204 -10.99 3.70 6.46
N ARG A 205 -10.37 3.98 5.32
CA ARG A 205 -9.60 5.21 5.11
C ARG A 205 -10.49 6.45 5.19
N LEU A 206 -11.62 6.44 4.48
CA LEU A 206 -12.56 7.56 4.48
C LEU A 206 -13.15 7.76 5.87
N ALA A 207 -13.53 6.68 6.56
CA ALA A 207 -14.07 6.74 7.92
C ALA A 207 -13.08 7.37 8.91
N LYS A 208 -11.80 7.04 8.78
CA LYS A 208 -10.74 7.65 9.61
C LYS A 208 -10.60 9.15 9.37
N GLU A 209 -10.59 9.58 8.11
CA GLU A 209 -10.49 11.00 7.75
C GLU A 209 -11.73 11.79 8.18
N LEU A 210 -12.92 11.19 8.10
CA LEU A 210 -14.15 11.77 8.63
C LEU A 210 -14.08 11.89 10.15
N SER A 211 -13.63 10.85 10.85
CA SER A 211 -13.49 10.85 12.31
C SER A 211 -12.50 11.90 12.82
N ASP A 212 -11.39 12.10 12.11
CA ASP A 212 -10.38 13.12 12.45
C ASP A 212 -10.98 14.52 12.52
N ARG A 213 -12.00 14.79 11.69
CA ARG A 213 -12.65 16.11 11.58
C ARG A 213 -13.94 16.23 12.38
N LEU A 214 -14.70 15.14 12.49
CA LEU A 214 -16.11 15.16 12.92
C LEU A 214 -16.37 14.37 14.20
N GLY A 215 -15.35 13.73 14.78
CA GLY A 215 -15.45 13.06 16.07
C GLY A 215 -15.71 11.56 15.94
N VAL A 216 -16.84 11.09 16.47
CA VAL A 216 -17.15 9.65 16.52
C VAL A 216 -17.69 9.18 15.17
N VAL A 217 -17.08 8.14 14.62
CA VAL A 217 -17.47 7.52 13.34
C VAL A 217 -17.42 6.00 13.47
N LEU A 218 -18.41 5.32 12.93
CA LEU A 218 -18.42 3.87 12.81
C LEU A 218 -18.54 3.50 11.33
N ALA A 219 -17.53 2.83 10.78
CA ALA A 219 -17.63 2.18 9.48
C ALA A 219 -17.96 0.71 9.67
N ILE A 220 -18.92 0.19 8.93
CA ILE A 220 -19.32 -1.21 8.98
C ILE A 220 -19.63 -1.72 7.57
N GLY A 221 -19.30 -2.96 7.30
CA GLY A 221 -19.55 -3.54 5.99
C GLY A 221 -19.33 -5.04 5.95
N VAL A 222 -19.73 -5.61 4.81
CA VAL A 222 -19.48 -6.99 4.44
C VAL A 222 -18.29 -7.02 3.50
N GLU A 223 -17.31 -7.89 3.79
CA GLU A 223 -16.18 -8.15 2.92
C GLU A 223 -16.39 -9.52 2.26
N HIS A 224 -16.38 -9.54 0.92
CA HIS A 224 -16.46 -10.75 0.10
C HIS A 224 -17.72 -11.62 0.28
N GLU A 225 -18.83 -11.06 0.77
CA GLU A 225 -20.04 -11.80 1.22
C GLU A 225 -19.77 -12.86 2.31
N GLU A 226 -18.58 -12.84 2.92
CA GLU A 226 -18.13 -13.90 3.84
C GLU A 226 -18.00 -13.41 5.28
N VAL A 227 -17.56 -12.17 5.48
CA VAL A 227 -17.25 -11.64 6.81
C VAL A 227 -17.83 -10.25 7.02
N VAL A 228 -18.09 -9.90 8.27
CA VAL A 228 -18.49 -8.55 8.67
C VAL A 228 -17.33 -7.91 9.40
N ARG A 229 -17.01 -6.69 9.02
CA ARG A 229 -16.02 -5.86 9.71
C ARG A 229 -16.65 -4.54 10.13
N PHE A 230 -16.37 -4.09 11.35
CA PHE A 230 -16.58 -2.70 11.72
C PHE A 230 -15.32 -2.08 12.32
N VAL A 231 -15.18 -0.78 12.14
CA VAL A 231 -14.15 0.04 12.79
C VAL A 231 -14.86 1.22 13.46
N LEU A 232 -14.72 1.32 14.77
CA LEU A 232 -15.22 2.44 15.56
C LEU A 232 -14.06 3.39 15.83
N LEU A 233 -14.26 4.66 15.51
CA LEU A 233 -13.24 5.71 15.60
C LEU A 233 -13.71 6.89 16.43
N GLU A 234 -12.77 7.56 17.10
CA GLU A 234 -12.97 8.82 17.80
C GLU A 234 -11.76 9.74 17.52
N GLY A 235 -11.99 10.87 16.85
CA GLY A 235 -10.92 11.82 16.51
C GLY A 235 -9.80 11.18 15.67
N GLY A 236 -10.17 10.35 14.68
CA GLY A 236 -9.25 9.69 13.76
C GLY A 236 -8.49 8.49 14.34
N ARG A 237 -8.73 8.15 15.63
CA ARG A 237 -8.14 6.99 16.30
C ARG A 237 -9.13 5.83 16.33
N VAL A 238 -8.67 4.63 15.98
CA VAL A 238 -9.43 3.39 16.17
C VAL A 238 -9.54 3.14 17.68
N VAL A 239 -10.77 3.07 18.18
CA VAL A 239 -11.08 2.77 19.58
C VAL A 239 -11.58 1.35 19.77
N ASP A 240 -12.17 0.76 18.73
CA ASP A 240 -12.55 -0.65 18.64
C ASP A 240 -12.54 -1.09 17.19
N GLU A 241 -12.14 -2.33 16.93
CA GLU A 241 -12.19 -2.96 15.61
C GLU A 241 -12.71 -4.38 15.77
N TYR A 242 -13.60 -4.78 14.87
CA TYR A 242 -14.20 -6.10 14.87
C TYR A 242 -14.07 -6.70 13.48
N LEU A 243 -13.65 -7.97 13.42
CA LEU A 243 -13.75 -8.80 12.22
C LEU A 243 -14.35 -10.14 12.63
N SER A 244 -15.46 -10.52 11.99
CA SER A 244 -16.23 -11.71 12.37
C SER A 244 -15.44 -13.02 12.26
N VAL A 245 -14.46 -13.08 11.34
CA VAL A 245 -13.48 -14.17 11.26
C VAL A 245 -12.07 -13.55 11.27
N PRO A 246 -11.43 -13.40 12.44
CA PRO A 246 -10.17 -12.64 12.56
C PRO A 246 -9.08 -13.07 11.58
N GLU A 247 -8.96 -14.37 11.32
CA GLU A 247 -7.93 -14.96 10.44
C GLU A 247 -8.38 -15.12 8.98
N HIS A 248 -9.43 -14.40 8.56
CA HIS A 248 -9.97 -14.46 7.19
C HIS A 248 -8.90 -14.19 6.13
N TYR A 249 -8.09 -13.15 6.34
CA TYR A 249 -7.02 -12.74 5.42
C TYR A 249 -5.69 -13.48 5.61
N GLY A 250 -5.61 -14.36 6.60
CA GLY A 250 -4.38 -15.06 6.94
C GLY A 250 -4.24 -15.32 8.45
N PRO A 251 -3.28 -16.16 8.85
CA PRO A 251 -2.98 -16.40 10.25
C PRO A 251 -2.58 -15.11 10.97
N LEU A 252 -3.04 -14.96 12.21
CA LEU A 252 -2.70 -13.80 13.05
C LEU A 252 -2.07 -14.24 14.39
N PRO A 253 -1.21 -13.40 15.00
CA PRO A 253 -0.79 -13.60 16.37
C PRO A 253 -2.01 -13.70 17.31
N PRO A 254 -1.97 -14.54 18.37
CA PRO A 254 -3.13 -14.71 19.27
C PRO A 254 -3.64 -13.41 19.90
N GLY A 255 -2.76 -12.44 20.15
CA GLY A 255 -3.15 -11.12 20.66
C GLY A 255 -3.99 -10.32 19.67
N ASP A 256 -3.67 -10.42 18.38
CA ASP A 256 -4.36 -9.70 17.30
C ASP A 256 -5.72 -10.34 17.01
N VAL A 257 -5.81 -11.68 17.09
CA VAL A 257 -7.10 -12.40 17.02
C VAL A 257 -8.05 -11.92 18.13
N ILE A 258 -7.54 -11.73 19.35
CA ILE A 258 -8.34 -11.23 20.48
C ILE A 258 -8.72 -9.76 20.28
N ALA A 259 -7.82 -8.95 19.71
CA ALA A 259 -8.06 -7.53 19.47
C ALA A 259 -9.15 -7.27 18.41
N LEU A 260 -9.41 -8.23 17.52
CA LEU A 260 -10.47 -8.18 16.51
C LEU A 260 -11.85 -8.67 17.00
N ALA A 261 -11.99 -8.97 18.29
CA ALA A 261 -13.28 -9.18 18.91
C ALA A 261 -13.85 -7.85 19.40
N ALA A 262 -15.12 -7.58 19.08
CA ALA A 262 -15.80 -6.36 19.49
C ALA A 262 -15.73 -6.19 21.01
N ASN A 263 -15.36 -4.99 21.48
CA ASN A 263 -15.37 -4.65 22.89
C ASN A 263 -16.72 -4.02 23.27
N PRO A 264 -17.64 -4.76 23.92
CA PRO A 264 -19.01 -4.29 24.08
C PRO A 264 -19.10 -3.06 24.99
N ARG A 265 -18.13 -2.85 25.88
CA ARG A 265 -18.08 -1.67 26.76
C ARG A 265 -17.67 -0.42 25.99
N VAL A 266 -16.75 -0.54 25.04
CA VAL A 266 -16.31 0.59 24.20
C VAL A 266 -17.42 0.98 23.25
N VAL A 267 -18.03 -0.01 22.58
CA VAL A 267 -19.20 0.22 21.71
C VAL A 267 -20.32 0.90 22.49
N ALA A 268 -20.76 0.32 23.62
CA ALA A 268 -21.83 0.90 24.45
C ALA A 268 -21.56 2.34 24.90
N ARG A 269 -20.30 2.67 25.24
CA ARG A 269 -19.91 4.01 25.68
C ARG A 269 -20.11 5.06 24.59
N LEU A 270 -19.81 4.72 23.34
CA LEU A 270 -19.83 5.68 22.23
C LEU A 270 -21.15 5.67 21.46
N THR A 271 -21.86 4.54 21.42
CA THR A 271 -23.09 4.42 20.63
C THR A 271 -24.36 4.39 21.47
N GLY A 272 -24.25 4.14 22.78
CA GLY A 272 -25.40 3.94 23.67
C GLY A 272 -26.00 2.52 23.60
N ALA A 273 -25.42 1.62 22.80
CA ALA A 273 -25.88 0.24 22.65
C ALA A 273 -25.82 -0.56 23.97
N ASP A 274 -26.68 -1.58 24.09
CA ASP A 274 -26.61 -2.51 25.22
C ASP A 274 -25.39 -3.44 25.08
N PRO A 275 -24.44 -3.45 26.04
CA PRO A 275 -23.22 -4.25 25.93
C PRO A 275 -23.47 -5.76 26.01
N GLY A 276 -24.60 -6.20 26.56
CA GLY A 276 -25.03 -7.60 26.55
C GLY A 276 -25.49 -8.03 25.16
N VAL A 277 -26.27 -7.19 24.48
CA VAL A 277 -26.70 -7.43 23.10
C VAL A 277 -25.50 -7.45 22.14
N ILE A 278 -24.61 -6.45 22.22
CA ILE A 278 -23.39 -6.40 21.38
C ILE A 278 -22.55 -7.66 21.54
N ARG A 279 -22.34 -8.13 22.78
CA ARG A 279 -21.62 -9.37 23.06
C ARG A 279 -22.28 -10.60 22.43
N ALA A 280 -23.62 -10.62 22.38
CA ALA A 280 -24.37 -11.75 21.84
C ALA A 280 -24.33 -11.79 20.30
N VAL A 281 -24.37 -10.62 19.64
CA VAL A 281 -24.45 -10.52 18.18
C VAL A 281 -23.06 -10.48 17.52
N ALA A 282 -22.14 -9.65 17.99
CA ALA A 282 -20.82 -9.44 17.39
C ALA A 282 -19.81 -10.52 17.82
N ARG A 283 -20.11 -11.78 17.48
CA ARG A 283 -19.29 -12.95 17.81
C ARG A 283 -18.29 -13.24 16.71
N THR A 284 -17.06 -13.54 17.11
CA THR A 284 -16.04 -14.05 16.20
C THR A 284 -16.12 -15.57 16.06
N ALA A 285 -15.71 -16.09 14.90
CA ALA A 285 -15.57 -17.53 14.66
C ALA A 285 -14.29 -17.87 13.88
N ALA A 286 -13.96 -19.16 13.81
CA ALA A 286 -12.80 -19.65 13.05
C ALA A 286 -13.05 -19.71 11.53
N SER A 287 -14.31 -19.68 11.08
CA SER A 287 -14.68 -19.66 9.66
C SER A 287 -16.05 -19.02 9.45
N PRO A 288 -16.35 -18.49 8.25
CA PRO A 288 -17.65 -17.90 7.91
C PRO A 288 -18.82 -18.87 8.15
N ALA A 289 -18.62 -20.16 7.84
CA ALA A 289 -19.65 -21.21 7.99
C ALA A 289 -20.11 -21.46 9.43
N ALA A 290 -19.39 -20.96 10.44
CA ALA A 290 -19.77 -21.05 11.84
C ALA A 290 -20.59 -19.84 12.34
N LEU A 291 -20.89 -18.89 11.45
CA LEU A 291 -21.68 -17.70 11.71
C LEU A 291 -22.94 -17.69 10.83
N PRO A 292 -23.94 -16.85 11.16
CA PRO A 292 -24.99 -16.49 10.22
C PRO A 292 -24.40 -15.91 8.92
N PRO A 293 -25.17 -15.88 7.82
CA PRO A 293 -24.79 -15.16 6.61
C PRO A 293 -24.30 -13.74 6.94
N ALA A 294 -23.28 -13.26 6.21
CA ALA A 294 -22.62 -12.00 6.54
C ALA A 294 -23.61 -10.82 6.58
N GLN A 295 -24.57 -10.78 5.67
CA GLN A 295 -25.65 -9.78 5.65
C GLN A 295 -26.53 -9.85 6.91
N GLU A 296 -27.00 -11.05 7.31
CA GLU A 296 -27.80 -11.20 8.54
C GLU A 296 -27.01 -10.78 9.79
N LEU A 297 -25.71 -11.08 9.83
CA LEU A 297 -24.82 -10.68 10.91
C LEU A 297 -24.62 -9.16 10.94
N LEU A 298 -24.44 -8.53 9.79
CA LEU A 298 -24.35 -7.07 9.62
C LEU A 298 -25.60 -6.39 10.15
N GLU A 299 -26.78 -6.82 9.69
CA GLU A 299 -28.08 -6.30 10.13
C GLU A 299 -28.27 -6.43 11.64
N ALA A 300 -27.91 -7.59 12.22
CA ALA A 300 -28.01 -7.81 13.66
C ALA A 300 -27.09 -6.89 14.48
N ILE A 301 -25.86 -6.65 14.01
CA ILE A 301 -24.92 -5.72 14.65
C ILE A 301 -25.42 -4.28 14.51
N ALA A 302 -25.83 -3.87 13.30
CA ALA A 302 -26.36 -2.55 13.04
C ALA A 302 -27.60 -2.24 13.90
N ALA A 303 -28.55 -3.17 13.99
CA ALA A 303 -29.73 -3.04 14.84
C ALA A 303 -29.38 -2.94 16.32
N ALA A 304 -28.37 -3.70 16.80
CA ALA A 304 -27.91 -3.62 18.18
C ALA A 304 -27.26 -2.27 18.51
N ILE A 305 -26.64 -1.62 17.53
CA ILE A 305 -26.01 -0.30 17.68
C ILE A 305 -27.01 0.85 17.45
N GLY A 306 -28.05 0.63 16.64
CA GLY A 306 -29.00 1.64 16.21
C GLY A 306 -28.56 2.38 14.93
N LEU A 307 -27.88 1.67 14.02
CA LEU A 307 -27.45 2.22 12.73
C LEU A 307 -28.51 1.94 11.66
N GLU A 308 -29.19 2.98 11.20
CA GLU A 308 -30.12 2.88 10.07
C GLU A 308 -29.37 2.96 8.74
N GLY A 309 -29.75 2.10 7.79
CA GLY A 309 -29.16 2.03 6.44
C GLY A 309 -27.81 1.30 6.36
N ALA A 310 -27.39 0.60 7.41
CA ALA A 310 -26.13 -0.15 7.39
C ALA A 310 -26.19 -1.43 6.54
N ASP A 311 -27.37 -1.86 6.09
CA ASP A 311 -27.66 -3.13 5.41
C ASP A 311 -27.40 -3.12 3.89
N HIS A 312 -26.93 -2.00 3.35
CA HIS A 312 -26.63 -1.81 1.94
C HIS A 312 -25.35 -0.98 1.74
N GLY A 313 -24.82 -1.04 0.51
CA GLY A 313 -23.74 -0.19 0.04
C GLY A 313 -24.25 0.96 -0.82
N TRP A 314 -23.32 1.62 -1.51
CA TRP A 314 -23.64 2.68 -2.48
C TRP A 314 -24.41 2.17 -3.70
N ASP A 315 -24.03 1.02 -4.26
CA ASP A 315 -24.59 0.52 -5.54
C ASP A 315 -26.06 0.06 -5.42
N ASP A 316 -26.47 -0.34 -4.21
CA ASP A 316 -27.80 -0.84 -3.89
C ASP A 316 -28.53 0.00 -2.84
N ALA A 317 -28.05 1.23 -2.60
CA ALA A 317 -28.74 2.18 -1.74
C ALA A 317 -30.17 2.42 -2.24
N PRO A 318 -31.20 2.24 -1.40
CA PRO A 318 -32.57 2.58 -1.78
C PRO A 318 -32.70 4.08 -2.01
N GLU A 319 -33.83 4.52 -2.56
CA GLU A 319 -34.14 5.95 -2.58
C GLU A 319 -34.30 6.46 -1.13
N ILE A 320 -33.31 7.22 -0.66
CA ILE A 320 -33.30 7.84 0.68
C ILE A 320 -33.84 9.27 0.53
N PRO A 321 -35.02 9.59 1.08
CA PRO A 321 -35.55 10.94 1.04
C PRO A 321 -34.56 11.95 1.64
N ASP A 322 -34.42 13.11 0.98
CA ASP A 322 -33.55 14.21 1.40
C ASP A 322 -32.05 13.88 1.49
N ALA A 323 -31.61 12.76 0.92
CA ALA A 323 -30.19 12.44 0.81
C ALA A 323 -29.49 13.35 -0.22
N ILE A 324 -28.22 13.66 0.05
CA ILE A 324 -27.39 14.52 -0.78
C ILE A 324 -26.46 13.65 -1.63
N GLU A 325 -26.58 13.75 -2.94
CA GLU A 325 -25.62 13.18 -3.89
C GLU A 325 -24.39 14.09 -4.00
N VAL A 326 -23.20 13.54 -3.73
CA VAL A 326 -21.92 14.24 -3.80
C VAL A 326 -21.11 13.65 -4.93
N PHE A 327 -20.89 14.45 -5.98
CA PHE A 327 -20.32 14.09 -7.28
C PHE A 327 -21.15 13.08 -8.10
N ARG A 328 -21.51 13.53 -9.30
CA ARG A 328 -21.89 12.69 -10.44
C ARG A 328 -21.26 13.28 -11.69
#